data_AF-A0AA96FN82-F1
#
_entry.id   AF-A0AA96FN82-F1
#
_cell.length_a   1.000
_cell.length_b   1.000
_cell.length_c   1.000
_cell.angle_alpha   90.00
_cell.angle_beta   90.00
_cell.angle_gamma   90.00
#
_symmetry.space_group_name_H-M   'P 1'
#
loop_
_entity.id
_entity.type
_entity.pdbx_description
1 polymer ?
#
loop_
_entity_poly.entity_id
_entity_poly.type
_entity_poly.pdbx_seq_one_letter_code
_entity_poly.pdbx_strand_id
1 'polypeptide(L)'
;MSTVNGIGTKFLGFGNRNRDGSHYATQWFVVLDLPVLPLRRHRLTVGASVHHPLGTGSQTLTRYVLHEETPLDGREIMRTYLTWWLLGPLVVAGPAALLLWAISGNQNGGLGFWAFFLTLSLAWVIGAATAMTNYGRRRHGLPG
;
A
#
# COMPACT_ATOMS: atom_id res chain seq x y z
N MET A 1 16.03 5.72 -2.67
CA MET A 1 15.26 4.60 -2.08
C MET A 1 15.23 3.46 -3.09
N SER A 2 15.17 2.23 -2.63
CA SER A 2 15.10 1.04 -3.48
C SER A 2 14.27 -0.03 -2.76
N THR A 3 13.42 -0.70 -3.52
CA THR A 3 12.71 -1.90 -3.06
C THR A 3 12.83 -2.97 -4.12
N VAL A 4 13.23 -4.16 -3.69
CA VAL A 4 13.34 -5.36 -4.54
C VAL A 4 12.38 -6.39 -3.96
N ASN A 5 11.42 -6.85 -4.76
CA ASN A 5 10.38 -7.81 -4.35
C ASN A 5 9.64 -7.39 -3.06
N GLY A 6 9.37 -6.10 -2.91
CA GLY A 6 8.66 -5.54 -1.75
C GLY A 6 9.49 -5.43 -0.46
N ILE A 7 10.79 -5.71 -0.51
CA ILE A 7 11.71 -5.51 0.62
C ILE A 7 12.59 -4.30 0.34
N GLY A 8 12.71 -3.39 1.32
CA GLY A 8 13.62 -2.25 1.23
C GLY A 8 13.08 -1.02 1.94
N THR A 9 13.19 0.15 1.31
CA THR A 9 12.68 1.41 1.90
C THR A 9 11.72 2.14 0.98
N LYS A 10 10.60 2.63 1.54
CA LYS A 10 9.58 3.41 0.82
C LYS A 10 9.14 4.63 1.63
N PHE A 11 8.77 5.70 0.95
CA PHE A 11 8.02 6.78 1.57
C PHE A 11 6.54 6.44 1.62
N LEU A 12 5.96 6.50 2.82
CA LEU A 12 4.54 6.27 3.07
C LEU A 12 4.01 7.31 4.06
N GLY A 13 2.69 7.38 4.21
CA GLY A 13 2.03 8.32 5.11
C GLY A 13 2.16 9.77 4.64
N PHE A 14 2.05 10.02 3.33
CA PHE A 14 2.13 11.37 2.77
C PHE A 14 1.11 12.29 3.44
N GLY A 15 1.60 13.41 3.94
CA GLY A 15 0.80 14.50 4.47
C GLY A 15 0.14 15.31 3.36
N ASN A 16 -0.60 16.33 3.79
CA ASN A 16 -1.19 17.29 2.86
C ASN A 16 -0.11 18.02 2.06
N ARG A 17 -0.46 18.43 0.84
CA ARG A 17 0.43 19.22 -0.01
C ARG A 17 0.60 20.61 0.58
N ASN A 18 1.83 21.03 0.82
CA ASN A 18 2.19 22.38 1.22
C ASN A 18 2.04 23.35 0.05
N ARG A 19 2.00 24.66 0.34
CA ARG A 19 1.84 25.72 -0.68
C ARG A 19 2.96 25.74 -1.74
N ASP A 20 4.16 25.32 -1.36
CA ASP A 20 5.32 25.17 -2.25
C ASP A 20 5.30 23.87 -3.07
N GLY A 21 4.26 23.05 -2.89
CA GLY A 21 4.12 21.76 -3.56
C GLY A 21 4.86 20.61 -2.87
N SER A 22 5.52 20.85 -1.74
CA SER A 22 6.17 19.79 -0.94
C SER A 22 5.17 19.01 -0.10
N HIS A 23 5.59 17.83 0.36
CA HIS A 23 4.84 16.95 1.24
C HIS A 23 5.72 16.47 2.38
N TYR A 24 5.14 16.28 3.56
CA TYR A 24 5.77 15.46 4.58
C TYR A 24 5.50 13.99 4.31
N ALA A 25 6.50 13.13 4.44
CA ALA A 25 6.35 11.70 4.34
C ALA A 25 7.33 10.99 5.27
N THR A 26 6.91 9.84 5.80
CA THR A 26 7.77 9.00 6.62
C THR A 26 8.46 7.97 5.72
N GLN A 27 9.77 7.82 5.86
CA GLN A 27 10.52 6.73 5.28
C GLN A 27 10.33 5.49 6.13
N TRP A 28 9.89 4.41 5.52
CA TRP A 28 9.63 3.13 6.16
C TRP A 28 10.58 2.07 5.63
N PHE A 29 11.05 1.21 6.52
CA PHE A 29 11.49 -0.12 6.13
C PHE A 29 10.26 -0.97 5.83
N VAL A 30 10.23 -1.57 4.65
CA VAL A 30 9.12 -2.38 4.17
C VAL A 30 9.56 -3.81 3.93
N VAL A 31 8.66 -4.75 4.22
CA VAL A 31 8.78 -6.18 3.91
C VAL A 31 7.48 -6.62 3.26
N LEU A 32 7.57 -7.26 2.09
CA LEU A 32 6.39 -7.59 1.26
C LEU A 32 5.48 -6.37 1.00
N ASP A 33 6.08 -5.21 0.78
CA ASP A 33 5.42 -3.91 0.61
C ASP A 33 4.63 -3.38 1.82
N LEU A 34 4.70 -4.06 2.97
CA LEU A 34 4.08 -3.61 4.20
C LEU A 34 5.05 -2.77 5.05
N PRO A 35 4.60 -1.64 5.64
CA PRO A 35 5.40 -0.84 6.55
C PRO A 35 5.68 -1.58 7.85
N VAL A 36 6.96 -1.88 8.13
CA VAL A 36 7.39 -2.58 9.35
C VAL A 36 7.93 -1.59 10.37
N LEU A 37 8.94 -0.79 9.99
CA LEU A 37 9.63 0.13 10.90
C LEU A 37 9.70 1.55 10.31
N PRO A 38 9.22 2.58 11.02
CA PRO A 38 9.43 3.95 10.60
C PRO A 38 10.89 4.34 10.89
N LEU A 39 11.57 4.91 9.89
CA LEU A 39 12.97 5.27 9.99
C LEU A 39 13.12 6.76 10.30
N ARG A 40 12.61 7.62 9.41
CA ARG A 40 12.76 9.09 9.47
C ARG A 40 11.59 9.78 8.78
N ARG A 41 11.31 11.03 9.14
CA ARG A 41 10.30 11.84 8.47
C ARG A 41 10.97 12.96 7.69
N HIS A 42 10.60 13.10 6.43
CA HIS A 42 11.19 14.08 5.52
C HIS A 42 10.12 14.97 4.92
N ARG A 43 10.47 16.25 4.69
CA ARG A 43 9.77 17.08 3.72
C ARG A 43 10.39 16.87 2.36
N LEU A 44 9.57 16.55 1.37
CA LEU A 44 10.04 16.22 0.04
C LEU A 44 9.09 16.68 -1.06
N THR A 45 9.61 16.90 -2.25
CA THR A 45 8.81 17.05 -3.47
C THR A 45 8.97 15.81 -4.32
N VAL A 46 7.84 15.34 -4.88
CA VAL A 46 7.81 14.13 -5.72
C VAL A 46 7.88 14.55 -7.18
N GLY A 47 8.98 14.18 -7.84
CA GLY A 47 9.20 14.39 -9.26
C GLY A 47 8.59 13.28 -10.12
N ALA A 48 8.94 13.29 -11.41
CA ALA A 48 8.44 12.30 -12.36
C ALA A 48 8.81 10.86 -11.97
N SER A 49 7.91 9.93 -12.28
CA SER A 49 8.17 8.48 -12.24
C SER A 49 8.45 7.99 -13.65
N VAL A 50 9.56 7.27 -13.83
CA VAL A 50 9.93 6.62 -15.08
C VAL A 50 9.78 5.12 -14.89
N HIS A 51 8.99 4.50 -15.76
CA HIS A 51 8.82 3.04 -15.79
C HIS A 51 9.73 2.45 -16.86
N HIS A 52 10.64 1.57 -16.44
CA HIS A 52 11.46 0.77 -17.34
C HIS A 52 10.96 -0.68 -17.29
N PRO A 53 10.30 -1.17 -18.36
CA PRO A 53 9.99 -2.58 -18.48
C PRO A 53 11.30 -3.38 -18.66
N LEU A 54 11.51 -4.40 -17.84
CA LEU A 54 12.69 -5.28 -17.86
C LEU A 54 12.22 -6.72 -18.11
N GLY A 55 11.91 -7.06 -19.37
CA GLY A 55 11.44 -8.41 -19.73
C GLY A 55 10.19 -8.82 -18.91
N THR A 56 10.33 -9.82 -18.03
CA THR A 56 9.28 -10.29 -17.10
C THR A 56 9.14 -9.45 -15.82
N GLY A 57 9.99 -8.45 -15.61
CA GLY A 57 9.97 -7.53 -14.48
C GLY A 57 9.66 -6.08 -14.88
N SER A 58 9.42 -5.24 -13.89
CA SER A 58 9.27 -3.79 -14.07
C SER A 58 10.08 -3.06 -13.01
N GLN A 59 10.84 -2.05 -13.43
CA GLN A 59 11.51 -1.11 -12.54
C GLN A 59 10.83 0.25 -12.64
N THR A 60 10.41 0.78 -11.50
CA THR A 60 9.86 2.13 -11.40
C THR A 60 10.86 3.01 -10.67
N LEU A 61 11.36 4.05 -11.34
CA LEU A 61 12.25 5.05 -10.77
C LEU A 61 11.47 6.34 -10.54
N THR A 62 11.16 6.64 -9.29
CA THR A 62 10.55 7.92 -8.91
C THR A 62 11.62 8.83 -8.31
N ARG A 63 11.76 10.04 -8.87
CA ARG A 63 12.70 11.04 -8.34
C ARG A 63 12.06 11.77 -7.17
N TYR A 64 12.79 11.90 -6.06
CA TYR A 64 12.37 12.66 -4.90
C TYR A 64 13.44 13.70 -4.55
N VAL A 65 13.03 14.93 -4.26
CA VAL A 65 13.92 15.97 -3.76
C VAL A 65 13.62 16.15 -2.28
N LEU A 66 14.61 15.88 -1.43
CA LEU A 66 14.50 15.99 0.02
C LEU A 66 14.90 17.41 0.43
N HIS A 67 14.07 18.06 1.25
CA HIS A 67 14.32 19.43 1.73
C HIS A 67 14.86 19.44 3.16
N GLU A 68 14.13 18.83 4.10
CA GLU A 68 14.46 18.84 5.53
C GLU A 68 14.09 17.50 6.17
N GLU A 69 14.87 17.10 7.18
CA GLU A 69 14.49 16.03 8.10
C GLU A 69 13.70 16.64 9.27
N THR A 70 12.60 16.01 9.65
CA THR A 70 11.75 16.44 10.78
C THR A 70 11.59 15.30 11.78
N PRO A 71 11.31 15.58 13.05
CA PRO A 71 11.00 14.53 14.01
C PRO A 71 9.80 13.71 13.54
N LEU A 72 9.81 12.43 13.88
CA LEU A 72 8.72 11.51 13.57
C LEU A 72 7.42 12.00 14.21
N ASP A 73 6.34 12.03 13.44
CA ASP A 73 5.01 12.32 13.95
C ASP A 73 4.29 11.00 14.27
N GLY A 74 4.05 10.77 15.57
CA GLY A 74 3.36 9.58 16.04
C GLY A 74 1.94 9.41 15.45
N ARG A 75 1.26 10.51 15.09
CA ARG A 75 -0.07 10.44 14.46
C ARG A 75 0.01 9.91 13.04
N GLU A 76 1.01 10.34 12.26
CA GLU A 76 1.26 9.83 10.90
C GLU A 76 1.64 8.34 10.93
N ILE A 77 2.50 7.96 11.88
CA ILE A 77 2.91 6.56 12.11
C ILE A 77 1.69 5.70 12.45
N MET A 78 0.90 6.11 13.45
CA MET A 78 -0.29 5.38 13.89
C MET A 78 -1.29 5.22 12.76
N ARG A 79 -1.56 6.29 11.99
CA ARG A 79 -2.46 6.21 10.84
C ARG A 79 -1.95 5.25 9.76
N THR A 80 -0.64 5.25 9.52
CA THR A 80 -0.02 4.33 8.55
C THR A 80 -0.18 2.89 9.02
N TYR A 81 0.10 2.59 10.29
CA TYR A 81 -0.12 1.26 10.85
C TYR A 81 -1.59 0.84 10.82
N LEU A 82 -2.52 1.69 11.27
CA LEU A 82 -3.95 1.40 11.22
C LEU A 82 -4.41 1.10 9.79
N THR A 83 -3.93 1.86 8.81
CA THR A 83 -4.32 1.66 7.40
C THR A 83 -3.76 0.34 6.86
N TRP A 84 -2.49 0.04 7.12
CA TRP A 84 -1.81 -1.10 6.50
C TRP A 84 -1.95 -2.42 7.26
N TRP A 85 -2.10 -2.39 8.58
CA TRP A 85 -2.16 -3.59 9.44
C TRP A 85 -3.54 -3.89 9.99
N LEU A 86 -4.45 -2.91 10.02
CA LEU A 86 -5.83 -3.14 10.47
C LEU A 86 -6.80 -3.07 9.28
N LEU A 87 -6.89 -1.91 8.63
CA LEU A 87 -7.83 -1.71 7.52
C LEU A 87 -7.43 -2.53 6.29
N GLY A 88 -6.14 -2.64 5.97
CA GLY A 88 -5.64 -3.43 4.86
C GLY A 88 -6.08 -4.89 4.94
N PRO A 89 -5.70 -5.63 5.99
CA PRO A 89 -6.14 -7.01 6.19
C PRO A 89 -7.66 -7.13 6.31
N LEU A 90 -8.34 -6.18 6.96
CA LEU A 90 -9.80 -6.22 7.06
C LEU A 90 -10.48 -6.07 5.70
N VAL A 91 -10.00 -5.17 4.84
CA VAL A 91 -10.54 -5.00 3.48
C VAL A 91 -10.19 -6.20 2.60
N VAL A 92 -8.95 -6.71 2.72
CA VAL A 92 -8.44 -7.80 1.89
C VAL A 92 -9.04 -9.15 2.27
N ALA A 93 -9.04 -9.49 3.56
CA ALA A 93 -9.48 -10.78 4.08
C ALA A 93 -10.94 -10.76 4.61
N GLY A 94 -11.53 -9.58 4.84
CA GLY A 94 -12.90 -9.45 5.36
C GLY A 94 -13.94 -10.18 4.52
N PRO A 95 -14.00 -9.96 3.19
CA PRO A 95 -14.93 -10.70 2.33
C PRO A 95 -14.69 -12.21 2.36
N ALA A 96 -13.43 -12.66 2.40
CA ALA A 96 -13.08 -14.07 2.51
C ALA A 96 -13.58 -14.68 3.83
N ALA A 97 -13.37 -13.97 4.94
CA ALA A 97 -13.79 -14.39 6.27
C ALA A 97 -15.32 -14.42 6.41
N LEU A 98 -16.02 -13.42 5.85
CA LEU A 98 -17.49 -13.39 5.79
C LEU A 98 -18.05 -14.54 4.96
N LEU A 99 -17.41 -14.86 3.84
CA LEU A 99 -17.77 -16.02 3.04
C LEU A 99 -17.58 -17.30 3.86
N LEU A 100 -16.38 -17.53 4.41
CA LEU A 100 -16.11 -18.71 5.24
C LEU A 100 -17.09 -18.84 6.41
N TRP A 101 -17.44 -17.73 7.07
CA TRP A 101 -18.44 -17.72 8.14
C TRP A 101 -19.84 -18.08 7.65
N ALA A 102 -20.32 -17.45 6.56
CA ALA A 102 -21.63 -17.73 5.96
C ALA A 102 -21.76 -19.19 5.49
N ILE A 103 -20.63 -19.78 5.11
CA ILE A 103 -20.50 -21.14 4.60
C ILE A 103 -20.36 -22.18 5.71
N SER A 104 -19.80 -21.81 6.86
CA SER A 104 -19.58 -22.72 8.00
C SER A 104 -20.87 -23.40 8.48
N GLY A 105 -22.04 -22.79 8.22
CA GLY A 105 -23.36 -23.35 8.53
C GLY A 105 -24.06 -24.11 7.40
N ASN A 106 -23.55 -24.09 6.16
CA ASN A 106 -24.24 -24.69 5.00
C ASN A 106 -23.25 -25.33 4.02
N GLN A 107 -22.96 -26.62 4.19
CA GLN A 107 -22.00 -27.38 3.39
C GLN A 107 -22.56 -27.93 2.06
N ASN A 108 -23.79 -27.56 1.69
CA ASN A 108 -24.49 -28.14 0.54
C ASN A 108 -24.07 -27.57 -0.84
N GLY A 109 -23.00 -26.80 -0.92
CA GLY A 109 -22.49 -26.24 -2.18
C GLY A 109 -21.68 -27.27 -2.99
N GLY A 110 -21.91 -27.35 -4.29
CA GLY A 110 -21.08 -28.15 -5.21
C GLY A 110 -19.70 -27.51 -5.46
N LEU A 111 -18.73 -28.27 -5.98
CA LEU A 111 -17.34 -27.82 -6.22
C LEU A 111 -17.23 -26.54 -7.07
N GLY A 112 -18.12 -26.35 -8.05
CA GLY A 112 -18.16 -25.14 -8.88
C GLY A 112 -18.57 -23.87 -8.10
N PHE A 113 -19.47 -24.00 -7.12
CA PHE A 113 -19.85 -22.90 -6.23
C PHE A 113 -18.64 -22.46 -5.40
N TRP A 114 -17.89 -23.43 -4.85
CA TRP A 114 -16.67 -23.15 -4.07
C TRP A 114 -15.56 -22.51 -4.90
N ALA A 115 -15.32 -23.02 -6.11
CA ALA A 115 -14.32 -22.47 -7.02
C ALA A 115 -14.63 -21.01 -7.40
N PHE A 116 -15.90 -20.67 -7.61
CA PHE A 116 -16.32 -19.30 -7.91
C PHE A 116 -16.03 -18.33 -6.75
N PHE A 117 -16.38 -18.69 -5.51
CA PHE A 117 -16.13 -17.82 -4.36
C PHE A 117 -14.64 -17.67 -4.03
N LEU A 118 -13.85 -18.73 -4.19
CA LEU A 118 -12.40 -18.65 -4.00
C LEU A 118 -11.73 -17.74 -5.04
N THR A 119 -12.12 -17.86 -6.30
CA THR A 119 -11.59 -17.00 -7.37
C THR A 119 -12.02 -15.55 -7.19
N LEU A 120 -13.27 -15.30 -6.80
CA LEU A 120 -13.77 -13.96 -6.48
C LEU A 120 -13.00 -13.34 -5.29
N SER A 121 -12.77 -14.12 -4.23
CA SER A 121 -11.99 -13.68 -3.08
C SER A 121 -10.54 -13.38 -3.45
N LEU A 122 -9.91 -14.21 -4.28
CA LEU A 122 -8.53 -13.97 -4.73
C LEU A 122 -8.44 -12.71 -5.62
N ALA A 123 -9.38 -12.54 -6.54
CA ALA A 123 -9.48 -11.34 -7.38
C ALA A 123 -9.68 -10.08 -6.53
N TRP A 124 -10.50 -10.16 -5.47
CA TRP A 124 -10.70 -9.06 -4.53
C TRP A 124 -9.42 -8.70 -3.78
N VAL A 125 -8.68 -9.69 -3.26
CA VAL A 125 -7.40 -9.47 -2.56
C VAL A 125 -6.42 -8.71 -3.45
N ILE A 126 -6.27 -9.15 -4.71
CA ILE A 126 -5.36 -8.52 -5.67
C ILE A 126 -5.85 -7.11 -6.05
N GLY A 127 -7.15 -6.95 -6.32
CA GLY A 127 -7.76 -5.67 -6.68
C GLY A 127 -7.71 -4.64 -5.55
N ALA A 128 -7.99 -5.05 -4.31
CA ALA A 128 -7.94 -4.17 -3.15
C ALA A 128 -6.51 -3.73 -2.83
N ALA A 129 -5.53 -4.64 -2.88
CA ALA A 129 -4.12 -4.31 -2.66
C ALA A 129 -3.60 -3.29 -3.69
N THR A 130 -3.95 -3.48 -4.96
CA THR A 130 -3.59 -2.53 -6.03
C THR A 130 -4.35 -1.20 -5.92
N ALA A 131 -5.62 -1.22 -5.52
CA ALA A 131 -6.39 0.00 -5.29
C ALA A 131 -5.87 0.82 -4.10
N MET A 132 -5.51 0.17 -2.99
CA MET A 132 -4.98 0.87 -1.80
C MET A 132 -3.68 1.62 -2.09
N THR A 133 -2.78 1.02 -2.85
CA THR A 133 -1.51 1.67 -3.24
C THR A 133 -1.74 2.85 -4.19
N ASN A 134 -2.66 2.72 -5.14
CA ASN A 134 -2.98 3.76 -6.11
C ASN A 134 -3.82 4.92 -5.54
N TYR A 135 -4.76 4.62 -4.65
CA TYR A 135 -5.66 5.61 -4.05
C TYR A 135 -4.92 6.62 -3.18
N GLY A 136 -3.95 6.14 -2.38
CA GLY A 136 -3.08 7.01 -1.59
C GLY A 136 -2.32 8.00 -2.47
N ARG A 137 -1.73 7.52 -3.58
CA ARG A 137 -0.94 8.37 -4.49
C ARG A 137 -1.79 9.44 -5.17
N ARG A 138 -2.99 9.11 -5.64
CA ARG A 138 -3.91 10.05 -6.31
C ARG A 138 -4.41 11.17 -5.38
N ARG A 139 -4.78 10.85 -4.14
CA ARG A 139 -5.24 11.89 -3.17
C ARG A 139 -4.17 12.94 -2.88
N HIS A 140 -2.90 12.55 -2.92
CA HIS A 140 -1.79 13.45 -2.63
C HIS A 140 -1.15 14.04 -3.90
N GLY A 141 -1.76 13.86 -5.08
CA GLY A 141 -1.26 14.42 -6.34
C GLY A 141 0.09 13.85 -6.77
N LEU A 142 0.40 12.64 -6.35
CA LEU A 142 1.65 11.96 -6.67
C LEU A 142 1.51 11.21 -8.00
N PRO A 143 2.58 11.15 -8.83
CA PRO A 143 2.56 10.35 -10.06
C PRO A 143 2.29 8.88 -9.73
N GLY A 144 1.41 8.27 -10.54
CA GLY A 144 1.03 6.85 -10.47
C GLY A 144 2.18 5.95 -10.88
#